data_AF-A0A540M7S8-F1
#
_entry.id   AF-A0A540M7S8-F1
#
_cell.length_a   1.000
_cell.length_b   1.000
_cell.length_c   1.000
_cell.angle_alpha   90.00
_cell.angle_beta   90.00
_cell.angle_gamma   90.00
#
_symmetry.space_group_name_H-M   'P 1'
#
loop_
_entity.id
_entity.type
_entity.pdbx_description
1 polymer ?
#
loop_
_entity_poly.entity_id
_entity_poly.type
_entity_poly.pdbx_seq_one_letter_code
_entity_poly.pdbx_strand_id
1 'polypeptide(L)'
;MATITASSFASTSSHVSYGAVSSGSDPKTGCKKMSFGKQTLTHNGLRALNSVDELRVRIMANSVARQTRGKTVNSTRKTSGVIVCGSGMNLVFLGTEVGPWSKTGGLGDVLGGLPPAMAANGHRVMTISPRYDQYKDAWDTEVTVELKVGDKTETVRFFHCYKRGVDRVFVDHPLFLEKVWGKTASKIYGPVAGVDFKDNQLRFSLLCQAALVAPRVLNLNSSKYFSGPYGEEVVFIANDWHTALLPCYLKAIYKPKGIYKTAKVAFCIHNIAYQGRFAFADFALLNLPNEFKSSFDFIDGYDKPAKGRKINWMKAGILESDKVLTVSPYYAEELVSSVEKGVELDNILRKSGIQGIVNGMDVQEWNPVTDKYTTVKYDASTVRILIVQLP
;
A
#
# COMPACT_ATOMS: atom_id res chain seq x y z
N MET A 1 -21.74 -21.76 12.15
CA MET A 1 -22.90 -21.19 12.86
C MET A 1 -22.71 -19.69 12.91
N ALA A 2 -23.24 -18.99 11.91
CA ALA A 2 -23.09 -17.55 11.75
C ALA A 2 -24.31 -16.83 12.33
N THR A 3 -24.10 -15.85 13.21
CA THR A 3 -25.16 -15.03 13.78
C THR A 3 -25.33 -13.79 12.92
N ILE A 4 -26.53 -13.65 12.35
CA ILE A 4 -27.01 -12.50 11.58
C ILE A 4 -27.49 -11.45 12.58
N THR A 5 -27.00 -10.22 12.51
CA THR A 5 -27.60 -9.06 13.19
C THR A 5 -28.29 -8.18 12.16
N ALA A 6 -29.62 -8.20 12.20
CA ALA A 6 -30.49 -7.29 11.47
C ALA A 6 -30.56 -5.94 12.19
N SER A 7 -30.46 -4.83 11.45
CA SER A 7 -30.73 -3.49 11.95
C SER A 7 -32.14 -3.05 11.59
N SER A 8 -33.00 -2.87 12.59
CA SER A 8 -34.34 -2.29 12.49
C SER A 8 -34.29 -0.76 12.43
N PHE A 9 -35.03 -0.17 11.49
CA PHE A 9 -35.31 1.27 11.42
C PHE A 9 -36.32 1.66 12.51
N ALA A 10 -36.03 2.69 13.29
CA ALA A 10 -36.98 3.36 14.17
C ALA A 10 -37.43 4.68 13.54
N SER A 11 -38.73 4.78 13.26
CA SER A 11 -39.42 6.00 12.84
C SER A 11 -39.93 6.72 14.08
N THR A 12 -39.59 7.99 14.25
CA THR A 12 -40.19 8.85 15.28
C THR A 12 -40.99 9.95 14.59
N SER A 13 -42.30 9.72 14.46
CA SER A 13 -43.32 10.73 14.26
C SER A 13 -43.72 11.29 15.64
N SER A 14 -43.56 12.60 15.87
CA SER A 14 -44.10 13.27 17.04
C SER A 14 -45.48 13.84 16.75
N HIS A 15 -46.43 13.47 17.61
CA HIS A 15 -47.82 13.92 17.65
C HIS A 15 -47.95 15.41 17.98
N VAL A 16 -48.92 16.06 17.31
CA VAL A 16 -49.48 17.36 17.66
C VAL A 16 -50.80 17.12 18.40
N SER A 17 -50.98 17.74 19.57
CA SER A 17 -52.24 17.80 20.29
C SER A 17 -52.68 19.26 20.44
N TYR A 18 -53.96 19.49 20.21
CA TYR A 18 -54.66 20.76 20.15
C TYR A 18 -54.64 21.57 21.47
N GLY A 19 -54.61 22.90 21.32
CA GLY A 19 -54.99 23.87 22.35
C GLY A 19 -55.21 25.25 21.72
N ALA A 20 -56.46 25.69 21.67
CA ALA A 20 -56.85 27.02 21.20
C ALA A 20 -57.04 27.99 22.38
N VAL A 21 -56.93 29.29 22.08
CA VAL A 21 -57.71 30.45 22.58
C VAL A 21 -56.85 31.67 22.96
N SER A 22 -57.05 32.75 22.18
CA SER A 22 -57.01 34.22 22.46
C SER A 22 -55.75 34.83 23.11
N SER A 23 -55.27 36.05 22.85
CA SER A 23 -55.79 37.31 22.27
C SER A 23 -54.63 38.33 22.23
N GLY A 24 -54.65 39.27 21.26
CA GLY A 24 -54.30 40.68 21.56
C GLY A 24 -52.94 41.25 21.15
N SER A 25 -53.01 42.24 20.25
CA SER A 25 -52.21 43.48 20.09
C SER A 25 -50.78 43.49 19.49
N ASP A 26 -50.72 44.09 18.30
CA ASP A 26 -49.63 44.86 17.62
C ASP A 26 -49.05 46.03 18.46
N PRO A 27 -48.08 46.85 17.96
CA PRO A 27 -46.93 46.62 17.06
C PRO A 27 -45.64 47.35 17.56
N LYS A 28 -44.48 47.18 16.89
CA LYS A 28 -43.56 48.31 16.56
C LYS A 28 -42.37 47.94 15.64
N THR A 29 -42.32 48.72 14.58
CA THR A 29 -41.29 49.01 13.56
C THR A 29 -39.84 49.14 14.03
N GLY A 30 -38.88 48.74 13.17
CA GLY A 30 -37.47 49.13 13.27
C GLY A 30 -36.60 48.64 12.10
N CYS A 31 -36.46 49.48 11.08
CA CYS A 31 -35.68 49.32 9.85
C CYS A 31 -34.15 49.22 10.10
N LYS A 32 -33.42 48.38 9.32
CA LYS A 32 -32.28 48.80 8.46
C LYS A 32 -31.67 47.64 7.66
N LYS A 33 -31.60 47.85 6.34
CA LYS A 33 -30.82 47.11 5.34
C LYS A 33 -29.32 47.20 5.66
N MET A 34 -28.60 46.09 5.57
CA MET A 34 -27.22 46.09 5.07
C MET A 34 -27.05 44.95 4.05
N SER A 35 -26.72 45.38 2.84
CA SER A 35 -26.27 44.54 1.73
C SER A 35 -24.95 43.89 2.09
N PHE A 36 -24.87 42.56 1.96
CA PHE A 36 -23.59 41.85 1.88
C PHE A 36 -23.48 41.17 0.52
N GLY A 37 -22.47 41.61 -0.22
CA GLY A 37 -22.13 41.11 -1.54
C GLY A 37 -21.63 39.66 -1.51
N LYS A 38 -21.85 39.01 -2.65
CA LYS A 38 -21.19 37.81 -3.20
C LYS A 38 -20.24 37.09 -2.22
N GLN A 39 -20.75 36.08 -1.51
CA GLN A 39 -19.93 34.99 -1.01
C GLN A 39 -19.95 33.83 -2.01
N THR A 40 -18.77 33.49 -2.50
CA THR A 40 -18.49 32.31 -3.33
C THR A 40 -18.62 31.08 -2.44
N LEU A 41 -19.65 30.25 -2.69
CA LEU A 41 -19.83 28.95 -2.04
C LEU A 41 -18.77 27.97 -2.55
N THR A 42 -17.75 27.68 -1.75
CA THR A 42 -16.86 26.54 -1.97
C THR A 42 -17.55 25.27 -1.44
N HIS A 43 -18.16 24.52 -2.34
CA HIS A 43 -18.71 23.20 -2.01
C HIS A 43 -17.59 22.19 -1.81
N ASN A 44 -17.50 21.62 -0.62
CA ASN A 44 -16.62 20.51 -0.30
C ASN A 44 -17.49 19.30 0.09
N GLY A 45 -17.84 18.47 -0.90
CA GLY A 45 -18.62 17.24 -0.69
C GLY A 45 -20.09 17.47 -0.26
N LEU A 46 -20.92 16.44 -0.42
CA LEU A 46 -22.35 16.44 -0.09
C LEU A 46 -22.57 16.31 1.43
N ARG A 47 -22.12 17.29 2.22
CA ARG A 47 -22.45 17.38 3.64
C ARG A 47 -22.84 18.80 4.02
N ALA A 48 -24.02 18.98 4.60
CA ALA A 48 -24.41 20.24 5.20
C ALA A 48 -23.62 20.43 6.52
N LEU A 49 -22.84 21.50 6.60
CA LEU A 49 -22.12 21.89 7.81
C LEU A 49 -23.14 22.38 8.85
N ASN A 50 -23.01 21.93 10.10
CA ASN A 50 -23.81 22.45 11.20
C ASN A 50 -23.03 23.52 12.00
N SER A 51 -23.71 24.20 12.92
CA SER A 51 -23.14 25.29 13.72
C SER A 51 -21.92 24.88 14.55
N VAL A 52 -21.76 23.58 14.85
CA VAL A 52 -20.61 23.01 15.57
C VAL A 52 -19.39 22.89 14.65
N ASP A 53 -19.60 22.53 13.37
CA ASP A 53 -18.53 22.48 12.37
C ASP A 53 -17.99 23.88 12.04
N GLU A 54 -18.87 24.89 11.94
CA GLU A 54 -18.46 26.30 11.77
C GLU A 54 -17.64 26.83 12.96
N LEU A 55 -18.01 26.44 14.18
CA LEU A 55 -17.27 26.83 15.39
C LEU A 55 -15.87 26.20 15.40
N ARG A 56 -15.74 24.94 14.98
CA ARG A 56 -14.44 24.24 14.86
C ARG A 56 -13.54 24.89 13.82
N VAL A 57 -14.09 25.31 12.68
CA VAL A 57 -13.34 26.04 11.65
C VAL A 57 -12.85 27.40 12.17
N ARG A 58 -13.67 28.15 12.93
CA ARG A 58 -13.23 29.42 13.56
C ARG A 58 -12.18 29.22 14.65
N ILE A 59 -12.29 28.16 15.45
CA ILE A 59 -11.29 27.83 16.48
C ILE A 59 -9.95 27.46 15.83
N MET A 60 -9.96 26.68 14.74
CA MET A 60 -8.75 26.37 13.97
C MET A 60 -8.13 27.60 13.31
N ALA A 61 -8.95 28.49 12.73
CA ALA A 61 -8.47 29.74 12.15
C ALA A 61 -7.82 30.67 13.20
N ASN A 62 -8.40 30.75 14.39
CA ASN A 62 -7.86 31.55 15.50
C ASN A 62 -6.63 30.92 16.17
N SER A 63 -6.50 29.58 16.19
CA SER A 63 -5.28 28.92 16.66
C SER A 63 -4.10 29.11 15.69
N VAL A 64 -4.38 29.15 14.38
CA VAL A 64 -3.38 29.45 13.34
C VAL A 64 -2.96 30.93 13.41
N ALA A 65 -3.90 31.86 13.67
CA ALA A 65 -3.59 33.29 13.83
C ALA A 65 -2.86 33.63 15.14
N ARG A 66 -2.97 32.80 16.19
CA ARG A 66 -2.22 32.98 17.45
C ARG A 66 -0.81 32.37 17.42
N GLN A 67 -0.56 31.37 16.58
CA GLN A 67 0.79 30.80 16.40
C GLN A 67 1.75 31.71 15.61
N THR A 68 1.25 32.74 14.93
CA THR A 68 2.06 33.69 14.14
C THR A 68 2.54 34.93 14.92
N ARG A 69 2.32 35.02 16.24
CA ARG A 69 2.70 36.22 17.02
C ARG A 69 3.55 36.02 18.28
N GLY A 70 4.19 34.87 18.46
CA GLY A 70 5.14 34.75 19.55
C GLY A 70 5.93 33.45 19.56
N LYS A 71 7.16 33.52 19.02
CA LYS A 71 8.39 32.93 19.58
C LYS A 71 9.46 32.87 18.49
N THR A 72 10.40 33.81 18.58
CA THR A 72 11.74 33.70 17.98
C THR A 72 12.43 32.52 18.65
N VAL A 73 12.39 31.36 18.02
CA VAL A 73 13.22 30.20 18.38
C VAL A 73 13.82 29.69 17.09
N ASN A 74 15.15 29.74 17.00
CA ASN A 74 15.94 29.15 15.92
C ASN A 74 15.64 27.65 15.83
N SER A 75 14.71 27.28 14.96
CA SER A 75 14.51 25.93 14.46
C SER A 75 14.77 25.99 12.98
N THR A 76 15.93 25.52 12.56
CA THR A 76 16.28 25.23 11.17
C THR A 76 15.43 24.06 10.68
N ARG A 77 14.14 24.31 10.47
CA ARG A 77 13.24 23.42 9.75
C ARG A 77 13.67 23.49 8.29
N LYS A 78 14.55 22.55 7.87
CA LYS A 78 14.88 22.33 6.46
C LYS A 78 13.57 22.13 5.72
N THR A 79 13.13 23.15 4.99
CA THR A 79 12.16 22.99 3.92
C THR A 79 12.77 21.98 2.97
N SER A 80 12.23 20.75 2.96
CA SER A 80 12.68 19.73 2.02
C SER A 80 12.31 20.25 0.64
N GLY A 81 13.29 20.75 -0.10
CA GLY A 81 13.10 21.22 -1.46
C GLY A 81 12.44 20.12 -2.29
N VAL A 82 11.56 20.50 -3.20
CA VAL A 82 10.95 19.56 -4.15
C VAL A 82 12.09 18.93 -4.95
N ILE A 83 12.32 17.63 -4.77
CA ILE A 83 13.29 16.89 -5.57
C ILE A 83 12.64 16.67 -6.93
N VAL A 84 13.07 17.45 -7.92
CA VAL A 84 12.73 17.22 -9.33
C VAL A 84 13.81 16.32 -9.91
N CYS A 85 13.43 15.10 -10.30
CA CYS A 85 14.35 14.19 -10.96
C CYS A 85 14.67 14.73 -12.36
N GLY A 86 15.94 15.10 -12.61
CA GLY A 86 16.38 15.59 -13.92
C GLY A 86 16.39 14.52 -15.02
N SER A 87 16.38 13.24 -14.63
CA SER A 87 16.24 12.06 -15.49
C SER A 87 15.42 10.97 -14.78
N GLY A 88 14.89 10.01 -15.55
CA GLY A 88 14.14 8.89 -15.01
C GLY A 88 15.01 7.94 -14.18
N MET A 89 14.47 7.41 -13.07
CA MET A 89 15.13 6.39 -12.25
C MET A 89 14.76 4.97 -12.71
N ASN A 90 15.57 3.99 -12.32
CA ASN A 90 15.22 2.57 -12.42
C ASN A 90 14.47 2.14 -11.14
N LEU A 91 13.19 1.82 -11.28
CA LEU A 91 12.31 1.43 -10.18
C LEU A 91 11.96 -0.05 -10.29
N VAL A 92 12.18 -0.81 -9.23
CA VAL A 92 11.88 -2.25 -9.17
C VAL A 92 10.91 -2.52 -8.04
N PHE A 93 9.64 -2.71 -8.38
CA PHE A 93 8.60 -3.08 -7.41
C PHE A 93 8.63 -4.60 -7.19
N LEU A 94 8.67 -5.02 -5.94
CA LEU A 94 8.57 -6.42 -5.55
C LEU A 94 7.30 -6.63 -4.73
N GLY A 95 6.51 -7.64 -5.07
CA GLY A 95 5.31 -8.01 -4.34
C GLY A 95 4.84 -9.43 -4.70
N THR A 96 3.96 -9.97 -3.88
CA THR A 96 3.30 -11.26 -4.14
C THR A 96 2.09 -11.12 -5.04
N GLU A 97 1.56 -9.91 -5.23
CA GLU A 97 0.38 -9.65 -6.05
C GLU A 97 0.67 -8.58 -7.09
N VAL A 98 0.27 -8.83 -8.33
CA VAL A 98 0.28 -7.85 -9.42
C VAL A 98 -0.98 -8.05 -10.25
N GLY A 99 -1.88 -7.07 -10.22
CA GLY A 99 -3.06 -7.06 -11.08
C GLY A 99 -2.68 -6.95 -12.56
N PRO A 100 -3.36 -7.69 -13.47
CA PRO A 100 -4.51 -8.58 -13.25
C PRO A 100 -4.13 -10.06 -13.00
N TRP A 101 -2.85 -10.41 -12.88
CA TRP A 101 -2.38 -11.80 -12.82
C TRP A 101 -2.63 -12.48 -11.48
N SER A 102 -2.28 -11.80 -10.39
CA SER A 102 -2.46 -12.30 -9.03
C SER A 102 -2.98 -11.18 -8.13
N LYS A 103 -4.13 -11.42 -7.50
CA LYS A 103 -4.83 -10.43 -6.67
C LYS A 103 -5.71 -11.11 -5.64
N THR A 104 -5.52 -10.78 -4.36
CA THR A 104 -6.44 -11.09 -3.25
C THR A 104 -7.05 -9.83 -2.63
N GLY A 105 -6.38 -8.68 -2.76
CA GLY A 105 -6.85 -7.41 -2.22
C GLY A 105 -6.16 -6.21 -2.85
N GLY A 106 -6.04 -5.13 -2.07
CA GLY A 106 -5.51 -3.85 -2.55
C GLY A 106 -4.03 -3.87 -2.95
N LEU A 107 -3.24 -4.84 -2.47
CA LEU A 107 -1.82 -4.97 -2.85
C LEU A 107 -1.68 -5.16 -4.37
N GLY A 108 -2.45 -6.08 -4.96
CA GLY A 108 -2.45 -6.32 -6.40
C GLY A 108 -2.90 -5.10 -7.21
N ASP A 109 -3.80 -4.28 -6.68
CA ASP A 109 -4.24 -3.03 -7.32
C ASP A 109 -3.14 -1.97 -7.32
N VAL A 110 -2.43 -1.80 -6.21
CA VAL A 110 -1.32 -0.85 -6.13
C VAL A 110 -0.21 -1.25 -7.11
N LEU A 111 0.22 -2.52 -7.13
CA LEU A 111 1.22 -2.98 -8.09
C LEU A 111 0.69 -3.05 -9.53
N GLY A 112 -0.63 -3.10 -9.72
CA GLY A 112 -1.28 -2.97 -11.02
C GLY A 112 -1.16 -1.54 -11.57
N GLY A 113 -1.50 -0.53 -10.76
CA GLY A 113 -1.71 0.85 -11.20
C GLY A 113 -0.56 1.84 -10.94
N LEU A 114 0.17 1.74 -9.82
CA LEU A 114 1.26 2.66 -9.49
C LEU A 114 2.47 2.52 -10.45
N PRO A 115 2.94 1.30 -10.80
CA PRO A 115 4.09 1.15 -11.70
C PRO A 115 3.86 1.77 -13.10
N PRO A 116 2.70 1.59 -13.76
CA PRO A 116 2.40 2.30 -15.00
C PRO A 116 2.40 3.83 -14.87
N ALA A 117 1.88 4.37 -13.76
CA ALA A 117 1.90 5.82 -13.51
C ALA A 117 3.33 6.34 -13.37
N MET A 118 4.22 5.59 -12.73
CA MET A 118 5.64 5.91 -12.64
C MET A 118 6.35 5.82 -14.00
N ALA A 119 6.02 4.81 -14.82
CA ALA A 119 6.56 4.69 -16.17
C ALA A 119 6.11 5.85 -17.07
N ALA A 120 4.86 6.31 -16.94
CA ALA A 120 4.35 7.48 -17.64
C ALA A 120 5.09 8.78 -17.27
N ASN A 121 5.65 8.86 -16.05
CA ASN A 121 6.52 9.96 -15.60
C ASN A 121 7.99 9.81 -16.07
N GLY A 122 8.27 8.88 -16.99
CA GLY A 122 9.59 8.72 -17.63
C GLY A 122 10.57 7.84 -16.86
N HIS A 123 10.14 7.11 -15.83
CA HIS A 123 10.97 6.14 -15.12
C HIS A 123 11.04 4.81 -15.88
N ARG A 124 12.15 4.08 -15.72
CA ARG A 124 12.24 2.68 -16.15
C ARG A 124 11.70 1.81 -15.03
N VAL A 125 10.61 1.09 -15.27
CA VAL A 125 9.86 0.43 -14.19
C VAL A 125 9.69 -1.05 -14.45
N MET A 126 10.10 -1.85 -13.46
CA MET A 126 9.90 -3.30 -13.42
C MET A 126 9.03 -3.66 -12.22
N THR A 127 8.16 -4.66 -12.39
CA THR A 127 7.53 -5.36 -11.27
C THR A 127 7.91 -6.82 -11.26
N ILE A 128 8.27 -7.35 -10.10
CA ILE A 128 8.63 -8.74 -9.90
C ILE A 128 7.60 -9.36 -8.96
N SER A 129 7.04 -10.50 -9.35
CA SER A 129 6.12 -11.28 -8.53
C SER A 129 6.23 -12.77 -8.85
N PRO A 130 5.72 -13.68 -8.02
CA PRO A 130 5.73 -15.09 -8.37
C PRO A 130 4.80 -15.43 -9.52
N ARG A 131 5.17 -16.45 -10.30
CA ARG A 131 4.31 -17.06 -11.31
C ARG A 131 3.46 -18.14 -10.64
N TYR A 132 2.23 -17.79 -10.30
CA TYR A 132 1.29 -18.71 -9.65
C TYR A 132 0.47 -19.53 -10.64
N ASP A 133 0.37 -19.08 -11.89
CA ASP A 133 -0.37 -19.75 -12.97
C ASP A 133 0.40 -19.57 -14.29
N GLN A 134 0.00 -20.33 -15.31
CA GLN A 134 0.52 -20.23 -16.66
C GLN A 134 -0.10 -19.03 -17.40
N TYR A 135 0.34 -17.82 -17.03
CA TYR A 135 -0.19 -16.59 -17.61
C TYR A 135 0.00 -16.53 -19.14
N LYS A 136 -1.11 -16.31 -19.86
CA LYS A 136 -1.15 -16.33 -21.33
C LYS A 136 -0.26 -15.27 -22.00
N ASP A 137 -0.13 -14.10 -21.38
CA ASP A 137 0.59 -12.95 -21.93
C ASP A 137 2.03 -12.83 -21.41
N ALA A 138 2.54 -13.84 -20.71
CA ALA A 138 3.92 -13.91 -20.24
C ALA A 138 4.70 -14.98 -21.01
N TRP A 139 5.86 -14.61 -21.57
CA TRP A 139 6.76 -15.52 -22.28
C TRP A 139 7.97 -15.89 -21.41
N ASP A 140 8.55 -17.08 -21.62
CA ASP A 140 9.78 -17.48 -20.96
C ASP A 140 10.95 -16.63 -21.50
N THR A 141 11.82 -16.15 -20.61
CA THR A 141 13.02 -15.41 -21.00
C THR A 141 14.20 -16.33 -21.31
N GLU A 142 14.05 -17.64 -21.05
CA GLU A 142 15.11 -18.66 -21.11
C GLU A 142 16.26 -18.41 -20.11
N VAL A 143 16.10 -17.44 -19.21
CA VAL A 143 17.08 -17.14 -18.16
C VAL A 143 16.76 -17.97 -16.92
N THR A 144 17.68 -18.87 -16.58
CA THR A 144 17.67 -19.66 -15.35
C THR A 144 18.72 -19.17 -14.37
N VAL A 145 18.41 -19.19 -13.08
CA VAL A 145 19.36 -18.87 -12.00
C VAL A 145 19.24 -19.89 -10.88
N GLU A 146 20.37 -20.32 -10.35
CA GLU A 146 20.43 -21.16 -9.16
C GLU A 146 20.51 -20.29 -7.90
N LEU A 147 19.63 -20.54 -6.93
CA LEU A 147 19.54 -19.82 -5.67
C LEU A 147 19.60 -20.79 -4.50
N LYS A 148 20.37 -20.45 -3.47
CA LYS A 148 20.39 -21.23 -2.23
C LYS A 148 19.24 -20.80 -1.33
N VAL A 149 18.32 -21.70 -1.03
CA VAL A 149 17.16 -21.45 -0.16
C VAL A 149 17.05 -22.57 0.87
N GLY A 150 17.26 -22.23 2.15
CA GLY A 150 17.41 -23.22 3.21
C GLY A 150 18.63 -24.10 2.94
N ASP A 151 18.39 -25.41 2.85
CA ASP A 151 19.42 -26.42 2.64
C ASP A 151 19.55 -26.85 1.17
N LYS A 152 18.73 -26.30 0.27
CA LYS A 152 18.68 -26.70 -1.14
C LYS A 152 19.15 -25.58 -2.07
N THR A 153 19.70 -25.98 -3.20
CA THR A 153 19.87 -25.11 -4.36
C THR A 153 18.67 -25.31 -5.27
N GLU A 154 17.89 -24.26 -5.48
CA GLU A 154 16.68 -24.25 -6.28
C GLU A 154 16.93 -23.48 -7.58
N THR A 155 16.46 -24.00 -8.71
CA THR A 155 16.59 -23.34 -10.01
C THR A 155 15.33 -22.54 -10.30
N VAL A 156 15.46 -21.22 -10.46
CA VAL A 156 14.36 -20.34 -10.85
C VAL A 156 14.45 -19.95 -12.32
N ARG A 157 13.29 -19.80 -12.96
CA ARG A 157 13.16 -19.20 -14.28
C ARG A 157 12.44 -17.87 -14.19
N PHE A 158 12.67 -17.02 -15.18
CA PHE A 158 11.98 -15.74 -15.29
C PHE A 158 11.09 -15.72 -16.52
N PHE A 159 9.83 -15.38 -16.32
CA PHE A 159 8.89 -15.06 -17.39
C PHE A 159 8.73 -13.54 -17.48
N HIS A 160 8.48 -13.02 -18.67
CA HIS A 160 8.37 -11.58 -18.91
C HIS A 160 7.11 -11.24 -19.68
N CYS A 161 6.54 -10.07 -19.38
CA CYS A 161 5.48 -9.43 -20.11
C CYS A 161 5.73 -7.92 -20.10
N TYR A 162 5.64 -7.25 -21.25
CA TYR A 162 5.74 -5.79 -21.31
C TYR A 162 4.36 -5.16 -21.52
N LYS A 163 3.89 -4.38 -20.55
CA LYS A 163 2.51 -3.84 -20.57
C LYS A 163 2.44 -2.48 -19.89
N ARG A 164 1.77 -1.51 -20.54
CA ARG A 164 1.57 -0.13 -20.06
C ARG A 164 2.89 0.56 -19.64
N GLY A 165 3.96 0.35 -20.41
CA GLY A 165 5.26 0.95 -20.15
C GLY A 165 6.11 0.24 -19.08
N VAL A 166 5.63 -0.88 -18.53
CA VAL A 166 6.25 -1.59 -17.39
C VAL A 166 6.73 -2.97 -17.80
N ASP A 167 7.94 -3.33 -17.38
CA ASP A 167 8.46 -4.69 -17.45
C ASP A 167 7.87 -5.53 -16.31
N ARG A 168 6.98 -6.46 -16.63
CA ARG A 168 6.36 -7.38 -15.66
C ARG A 168 7.12 -8.70 -15.69
N VAL A 169 7.85 -8.99 -14.62
CA VAL A 169 8.65 -10.20 -14.48
C VAL A 169 8.00 -11.14 -13.47
N PHE A 170 7.90 -12.41 -13.85
CA PHE A 170 7.33 -13.45 -13.00
C PHE A 170 8.39 -14.51 -12.66
N VAL A 171 8.57 -14.78 -11.38
CA VAL A 171 9.48 -15.82 -10.89
C VAL A 171 8.78 -17.17 -10.96
N ASP A 172 9.23 -18.03 -11.88
CA ASP A 172 8.70 -19.37 -12.11
C ASP A 172 9.47 -20.40 -11.27
N HIS A 173 8.72 -21.15 -10.48
CA HIS A 173 9.23 -22.24 -9.63
C HIS A 173 8.06 -23.15 -9.20
N PRO A 174 8.28 -24.48 -9.04
CA PRO A 174 7.27 -25.42 -8.52
C PRO A 174 6.59 -24.97 -7.22
N LEU A 175 7.36 -24.37 -6.31
CA LEU A 175 6.83 -23.82 -5.03
C LEU A 175 5.76 -22.74 -5.20
N PHE A 176 5.61 -22.15 -6.40
CA PHE A 176 4.55 -21.20 -6.72
C PHE A 176 3.48 -21.83 -7.60
N LEU A 177 3.89 -22.42 -8.73
CA LEU A 177 3.00 -22.88 -9.79
C LEU A 177 2.18 -24.11 -9.39
N GLU A 178 2.76 -25.05 -8.63
CA GLU A 178 2.14 -26.36 -8.34
C GLU A 178 1.23 -26.34 -7.09
N LYS A 179 1.12 -25.20 -6.40
CA LYS A 179 0.42 -25.13 -5.11
C LYS A 179 -1.10 -25.13 -5.22
N VAL A 180 -1.64 -24.63 -6.34
CA VAL A 180 -3.07 -24.50 -6.53
C VAL A 180 -3.40 -24.97 -7.94
N TRP A 181 -4.12 -26.09 -8.03
CA TRP A 181 -4.64 -26.56 -9.31
C TRP A 181 -5.89 -25.76 -9.69
N GLY A 182 -5.92 -25.24 -10.92
CA GLY A 182 -6.96 -24.31 -11.41
C GLY A 182 -6.54 -22.84 -11.29
N LYS A 183 -7.31 -21.91 -11.90
CA LYS A 183 -6.99 -20.48 -11.87
C LYS A 183 -6.68 -20.06 -10.43
N THR A 184 -5.45 -19.63 -10.16
CA THR A 184 -4.86 -19.64 -8.80
C THR A 184 -5.63 -18.84 -7.75
N ALA A 185 -6.53 -17.93 -8.16
CA ALA A 185 -7.52 -17.25 -7.32
C ALA A 185 -6.97 -16.85 -5.92
N SER A 186 -7.80 -16.89 -4.88
CA SER A 186 -7.50 -16.38 -3.54
C SER A 186 -6.52 -17.25 -2.72
N LYS A 187 -5.93 -18.31 -3.27
CA LYS A 187 -5.12 -19.30 -2.55
C LYS A 187 -3.61 -19.07 -2.66
N ILE A 188 -3.20 -17.81 -2.77
CA ILE A 188 -1.79 -17.41 -2.96
C ILE A 188 -0.93 -17.79 -1.74
N TYR A 189 -1.47 -17.56 -0.55
CA TYR A 189 -0.75 -17.68 0.72
C TYR A 189 -1.02 -18.99 1.46
N GLY A 190 -2.10 -19.69 1.09
CA GLY A 190 -2.57 -20.86 1.79
C GLY A 190 -3.69 -21.60 1.07
N PRO A 191 -3.97 -22.87 1.44
CA PRO A 191 -5.02 -23.67 0.80
C PRO A 191 -6.44 -23.13 1.07
N VAL A 192 -6.63 -22.47 2.21
CA VAL A 192 -7.88 -21.83 2.63
C VAL A 192 -7.55 -20.55 3.42
N ALA A 193 -8.50 -19.61 3.48
CA ALA A 193 -8.32 -18.38 4.24
C ALA A 193 -8.07 -18.68 5.73
N GLY A 194 -7.05 -18.05 6.30
CA GLY A 194 -6.63 -18.23 7.70
C GLY A 194 -5.70 -19.41 7.96
N VAL A 195 -5.36 -20.21 6.94
CA VAL A 195 -4.35 -21.28 7.04
C VAL A 195 -3.28 -21.06 6.00
N ASP A 196 -2.07 -20.78 6.43
CA ASP A 196 -0.92 -20.53 5.55
C ASP A 196 -0.25 -21.84 5.08
N PHE A 197 0.40 -21.80 3.91
CA PHE A 197 1.31 -22.87 3.51
C PHE A 197 2.55 -22.89 4.41
N LYS A 198 2.96 -24.08 4.86
CA LYS A 198 4.12 -24.27 5.75
C LYS A 198 5.43 -23.79 5.12
N ASP A 199 5.54 -23.84 3.80
CA ASP A 199 6.72 -23.45 3.03
C ASP A 199 6.72 -21.97 2.60
N ASN A 200 5.81 -21.13 3.12
CA ASN A 200 5.78 -19.70 2.82
C ASN A 200 7.12 -18.99 3.09
N GLN A 201 7.85 -19.40 4.13
CA GLN A 201 9.18 -18.86 4.41
C GLN A 201 10.17 -19.14 3.27
N LEU A 202 10.20 -20.36 2.75
CA LEU A 202 11.10 -20.71 1.65
C LEU A 202 10.65 -20.05 0.34
N ARG A 203 9.34 -20.04 0.07
CA ARG A 203 8.73 -19.38 -1.10
C ARG A 203 9.13 -17.91 -1.18
N PHE A 204 8.94 -17.16 -0.10
CA PHE A 204 9.17 -15.72 -0.13
C PHE A 204 10.64 -15.33 0.07
N SER A 205 11.45 -16.20 0.69
CA SER A 205 12.92 -16.09 0.60
C SER A 205 13.41 -16.23 -0.84
N LEU A 206 12.94 -17.27 -1.56
CA LEU A 206 13.26 -17.48 -2.98
C LEU A 206 12.88 -16.27 -3.83
N LEU A 207 11.67 -15.73 -3.63
CA LEU A 207 11.19 -14.52 -4.33
C LEU A 207 12.13 -13.33 -4.11
N CYS A 208 12.51 -13.05 -2.86
CA CYS A 208 13.40 -11.93 -2.54
C CYS A 208 14.79 -12.09 -3.16
N GLN A 209 15.34 -13.30 -3.14
CA GLN A 209 16.64 -13.58 -3.75
C GLN A 209 16.59 -13.46 -5.29
N ALA A 210 15.56 -14.05 -5.93
CA ALA A 210 15.36 -13.95 -7.37
C ALA A 210 15.18 -12.49 -7.83
N ALA A 211 14.48 -11.67 -7.04
CA ALA A 211 14.27 -10.26 -7.32
C ALA A 211 15.55 -9.41 -7.30
N LEU A 212 16.58 -9.82 -6.54
CA LEU A 212 17.89 -9.19 -6.55
C LEU A 212 18.76 -9.63 -7.73
N VAL A 213 18.43 -10.73 -8.40
CA VAL A 213 19.18 -11.19 -9.57
C VAL A 213 18.60 -10.61 -10.86
N ALA A 214 17.27 -10.57 -10.96
CA ALA A 214 16.55 -10.16 -12.18
C ALA A 214 17.05 -8.84 -12.81
N PRO A 215 17.28 -7.73 -12.07
CA PRO A 215 17.72 -6.47 -12.68
C PRO A 215 19.09 -6.55 -13.39
N ARG A 216 19.94 -7.51 -12.99
CA ARG A 216 21.29 -7.67 -13.54
C ARG A 216 21.34 -8.64 -14.71
N VAL A 217 20.52 -9.69 -14.69
CA VAL A 217 20.61 -10.80 -15.66
C VAL A 217 19.63 -10.69 -16.82
N LEU A 218 18.48 -10.03 -16.63
CA LEU A 218 17.45 -9.94 -17.66
C LEU A 218 17.77 -8.81 -18.64
N ASN A 219 18.04 -9.17 -19.90
CA ASN A 219 18.24 -8.22 -20.98
C ASN A 219 16.87 -7.84 -21.59
N LEU A 220 16.31 -6.69 -21.19
CA LEU A 220 14.94 -6.29 -21.53
C LEU A 220 14.94 -5.11 -22.51
N ASN A 221 14.44 -5.35 -23.72
CA ASN A 221 14.52 -4.42 -24.86
C ASN A 221 13.14 -3.98 -25.39
N SER A 222 12.07 -4.23 -24.65
CA SER A 222 10.70 -3.91 -25.09
C SER A 222 10.38 -2.42 -25.02
N SER A 223 11.12 -1.65 -24.23
CA SER A 223 10.94 -0.19 -24.13
C SER A 223 11.59 0.53 -25.31
N LYS A 224 10.96 1.61 -25.78
CA LYS A 224 11.54 2.49 -26.81
C LYS A 224 12.69 3.36 -26.28
N TYR A 225 12.75 3.56 -24.97
CA TYR A 225 13.69 4.49 -24.32
C TYR A 225 14.82 3.78 -23.56
N PHE A 226 14.63 2.50 -23.24
CA PHE A 226 15.55 1.73 -22.41
C PHE A 226 15.79 0.35 -23.03
N SER A 227 17.03 -0.11 -22.97
CA SER A 227 17.47 -1.42 -23.46
C SER A 227 18.47 -2.03 -22.48
N GLY A 228 18.78 -3.32 -22.63
CA GLY A 228 19.74 -3.99 -21.76
C GLY A 228 19.18 -4.38 -20.39
N PRO A 229 20.05 -4.80 -19.46
CA PRO A 229 19.69 -4.99 -18.06
C PRO A 229 19.31 -3.67 -17.38
N TYR A 230 18.58 -3.77 -16.27
CA TYR A 230 18.29 -2.62 -15.39
C TYR A 230 19.56 -2.14 -14.67
N GLY A 231 20.51 -3.05 -14.45
CA GLY A 231 21.78 -2.75 -13.82
C GLY A 231 21.69 -2.67 -12.29
N GLU A 232 22.58 -1.87 -11.70
CA GLU A 232 22.78 -1.83 -10.25
C GLU A 232 22.34 -0.50 -9.60
N GLU A 233 22.11 0.54 -10.41
CA GLU A 233 21.55 1.82 -9.96
C GLU A 233 20.03 1.74 -9.95
N VAL A 234 19.48 1.11 -8.91
CA VAL A 234 18.06 0.80 -8.79
C VAL A 234 17.50 1.23 -7.44
N VAL A 235 16.25 1.66 -7.44
CA VAL A 235 15.44 1.80 -6.23
C VAL A 235 14.47 0.62 -6.19
N PHE A 236 14.62 -0.23 -5.18
CA PHE A 236 13.68 -1.31 -4.91
C PHE A 236 12.52 -0.79 -4.06
N ILE A 237 11.30 -1.17 -4.42
CA ILE A 237 10.09 -0.92 -3.64
C ILE A 237 9.57 -2.28 -3.19
N ALA A 238 9.88 -2.64 -1.95
CA ALA A 238 9.46 -3.90 -1.31
C ALA A 238 8.08 -3.70 -0.67
N ASN A 239 7.08 -4.49 -1.06
CA ASN A 239 5.71 -4.37 -0.57
C ASN A 239 5.36 -5.52 0.39
N ASP A 240 4.93 -5.17 1.61
CA ASP A 240 4.54 -6.07 2.70
C ASP A 240 5.58 -7.11 3.13
N TRP A 241 5.25 -7.86 4.20
CA TRP A 241 6.15 -8.80 4.87
C TRP A 241 6.79 -9.84 3.94
N HIS A 242 6.10 -10.26 2.88
CA HIS A 242 6.60 -11.23 1.90
C HIS A 242 7.94 -10.79 1.27
N THR A 243 8.17 -9.49 1.20
CA THR A 243 9.32 -8.89 0.51
C THR A 243 10.31 -8.25 1.48
N ALA A 244 10.05 -8.37 2.79
CA ALA A 244 10.82 -7.71 3.83
C ALA A 244 12.24 -8.26 4.00
N LEU A 245 12.55 -9.43 3.42
CA LEU A 245 13.91 -9.96 3.36
C LEU A 245 14.80 -9.28 2.32
N LEU A 246 14.21 -8.62 1.31
CA LEU A 246 14.94 -7.96 0.24
C LEU A 246 16.07 -7.01 0.74
N PRO A 247 15.80 -6.04 1.65
CA PRO A 247 16.88 -5.17 2.15
C PRO A 247 17.94 -5.94 2.93
N CYS A 248 17.56 -7.02 3.64
CA CYS A 248 18.51 -7.86 4.38
C CYS A 248 19.46 -8.57 3.42
N TYR A 249 18.93 -9.26 2.40
CA TYR A 249 19.75 -9.95 1.39
C TYR A 249 20.62 -8.98 0.59
N LEU A 250 20.09 -7.81 0.22
CA LEU A 250 20.85 -6.78 -0.47
C LEU A 250 22.10 -6.37 0.32
N LYS A 251 21.94 -6.08 1.63
CA LYS A 251 23.04 -5.67 2.51
C LYS A 251 23.98 -6.81 2.87
N ALA A 252 23.45 -8.03 3.07
CA ALA A 252 24.23 -9.17 3.52
C ALA A 252 25.07 -9.80 2.39
N ILE A 253 24.50 -9.92 1.19
CA ILE A 253 25.06 -10.75 0.12
C ILE A 253 25.69 -9.91 -0.99
N TYR A 254 25.05 -8.80 -1.38
CA TYR A 254 25.42 -8.06 -2.60
C TYR A 254 26.34 -6.88 -2.31
N LYS A 255 25.98 -6.00 -1.36
CA LYS A 255 26.77 -4.81 -1.03
C LYS A 255 28.22 -5.12 -0.62
N PRO A 256 28.51 -6.17 0.20
CA PRO A 256 29.89 -6.51 0.57
C PRO A 256 30.73 -6.99 -0.62
N LYS A 257 30.09 -7.54 -1.66
CA LYS A 257 30.73 -7.94 -2.94
C LYS A 257 30.89 -6.78 -3.91
N GLY A 258 30.53 -5.57 -3.50
CA GLY A 258 30.58 -4.38 -4.33
C GLY A 258 29.48 -4.29 -5.40
N ILE A 259 28.44 -5.10 -5.30
CA ILE A 259 27.25 -5.10 -6.17
C ILE A 259 26.17 -4.24 -5.52
N TYR A 260 25.39 -3.49 -6.30
CA TYR A 260 24.28 -2.65 -5.81
C TYR A 260 24.72 -1.61 -4.77
N LYS A 261 25.93 -1.06 -4.89
CA LYS A 261 26.49 -0.10 -3.91
C LYS A 261 25.58 1.11 -3.69
N THR A 262 25.01 1.64 -4.77
CA THR A 262 24.14 2.83 -4.77
C THR A 262 22.66 2.49 -4.62
N ALA A 263 22.28 1.20 -4.70
CA ALA A 263 20.89 0.80 -4.65
C ALA A 263 20.26 1.09 -3.28
N LYS A 264 18.98 1.48 -3.34
CA LYS A 264 18.16 1.88 -2.19
C LYS A 264 16.90 1.03 -2.12
N VAL A 265 16.41 0.80 -0.90
CA VAL A 265 15.17 0.06 -0.67
C VAL A 265 14.16 0.93 0.06
N ALA A 266 13.00 1.15 -0.56
CA ALA A 266 11.80 1.64 0.10
C ALA A 266 10.92 0.45 0.49
N PHE A 267 10.56 0.33 1.76
CA PHE A 267 9.66 -0.71 2.25
C PHE A 267 8.27 -0.12 2.48
N CYS A 268 7.27 -0.62 1.76
CA CYS A 268 5.89 -0.15 1.81
C CYS A 268 5.00 -1.14 2.57
N ILE A 269 4.38 -0.66 3.65
CA ILE A 269 3.43 -1.40 4.47
C ILE A 269 2.02 -1.11 3.95
N HIS A 270 1.38 -2.12 3.37
CA HIS A 270 -0.03 -2.04 2.94
C HIS A 270 -0.96 -2.51 4.06
N ASN A 271 -0.52 -3.47 4.87
CA ASN A 271 -1.27 -3.93 6.03
C ASN A 271 -0.37 -4.42 7.18
N ILE A 272 -0.40 -3.72 8.31
CA ILE A 272 0.41 -4.04 9.49
C ILE A 272 0.03 -5.36 10.18
N ALA A 273 -1.16 -5.89 9.93
CA ALA A 273 -1.65 -7.10 10.60
C ALA A 273 -0.84 -8.35 10.19
N TYR A 274 -0.28 -8.36 8.97
CA TYR A 274 0.49 -9.49 8.45
C TYR A 274 1.98 -9.15 8.45
N GLN A 275 2.74 -9.76 9.36
CA GLN A 275 4.12 -9.35 9.64
C GLN A 275 5.18 -10.42 9.31
N GLY A 276 4.76 -11.63 8.90
CA GLY A 276 5.68 -12.75 8.73
C GLY A 276 6.33 -13.14 10.07
N ARG A 277 5.51 -13.53 11.05
CA ARG A 277 5.96 -13.99 12.37
C ARG A 277 6.17 -15.51 12.32
N PHE A 278 7.41 -15.95 12.49
CA PHE A 278 7.79 -17.38 12.43
C PHE A 278 8.58 -17.81 13.66
N ALA A 279 8.82 -19.11 13.81
CA ALA A 279 9.58 -19.63 14.94
C ALA A 279 11.00 -19.06 14.94
N PHE A 280 11.55 -18.73 16.11
CA PHE A 280 12.89 -18.15 16.20
C PHE A 280 13.99 -19.05 15.60
N ALA A 281 13.80 -20.37 15.68
CA ALA A 281 14.71 -21.36 15.11
C ALA A 281 14.78 -21.30 13.57
N ASP A 282 13.71 -20.84 12.92
CA ASP A 282 13.60 -20.80 11.46
C ASP A 282 14.53 -19.75 10.82
N PHE A 283 15.16 -18.87 11.60
CA PHE A 283 16.15 -17.92 11.10
C PHE A 283 17.27 -18.62 10.29
N ALA A 284 17.65 -19.85 10.69
CA ALA A 284 18.67 -20.62 9.98
C ALA A 284 18.29 -20.93 8.52
N LEU A 285 16.98 -21.07 8.23
CA LEU A 285 16.47 -21.34 6.88
C LEU A 285 16.66 -20.15 5.93
N LEU A 286 16.88 -18.94 6.45
CA LEU A 286 16.99 -17.73 5.64
C LEU A 286 18.37 -17.56 5.00
N ASN A 287 19.36 -18.37 5.38
CA ASN A 287 20.76 -18.25 4.93
C ASN A 287 21.35 -16.83 5.11
N LEU A 288 20.87 -16.07 6.10
CA LEU A 288 21.39 -14.75 6.45
C LEU A 288 22.48 -14.85 7.53
N PRO A 289 23.50 -13.97 7.51
CA PRO A 289 24.48 -13.90 8.59
C PRO A 289 23.83 -13.54 9.93
N ASN A 290 24.43 -14.03 11.02
CA ASN A 290 23.90 -13.84 12.39
C ASN A 290 23.79 -12.36 12.82
N GLU A 291 24.53 -11.45 12.19
CA GLU A 291 24.47 -10.01 12.47
C GLU A 291 23.07 -9.42 12.22
N PHE A 292 22.31 -9.98 11.28
CA PHE A 292 20.93 -9.54 11.00
C PHE A 292 19.92 -10.09 12.00
N LYS A 293 20.27 -11.09 12.81
CA LYS A 293 19.32 -11.81 13.68
C LYS A 293 18.59 -10.89 14.65
N SER A 294 19.26 -9.84 15.14
CA SER A 294 18.67 -8.82 16.01
C SER A 294 17.57 -8.00 15.32
N SER A 295 17.68 -7.76 14.01
CA SER A 295 16.65 -7.10 13.21
C SER A 295 15.38 -7.95 13.12
N PHE A 296 15.51 -9.29 13.15
CA PHE A 296 14.37 -10.21 13.18
C PHE A 296 13.81 -10.49 14.58
N ASP A 297 14.64 -10.40 15.62
CA ASP A 297 14.27 -10.81 16.99
C ASP A 297 13.07 -10.02 17.50
N PHE A 298 12.01 -10.73 17.87
CA PHE A 298 10.73 -10.15 18.22
C PHE A 298 10.07 -10.95 19.34
N ILE A 299 9.54 -10.26 20.33
CA ILE A 299 8.72 -10.87 21.38
C ILE A 299 7.27 -10.69 20.96
N ASP A 300 6.64 -11.80 20.57
CA ASP A 300 5.22 -11.80 20.25
C ASP A 300 4.42 -11.81 21.55
N GLY A 301 3.72 -10.70 21.79
CA GLY A 301 2.83 -10.50 22.94
C GLY A 301 1.40 -10.94 22.66
N TYR A 302 1.07 -11.44 21.45
CA TYR A 302 -0.25 -11.95 21.14
C TYR A 302 -0.46 -13.35 21.74
N ASP A 303 -1.62 -13.57 22.38
CA ASP A 303 -1.94 -14.83 23.06
C ASP A 303 -2.13 -16.02 22.11
N LYS A 304 -2.27 -15.79 20.79
CA LYS A 304 -2.49 -16.84 19.79
C LYS A 304 -1.40 -16.80 18.70
N PRO A 305 -0.78 -17.94 18.32
CA PRO A 305 -0.93 -19.28 18.90
C PRO A 305 -0.20 -19.45 20.26
N ALA A 306 0.77 -18.60 20.56
CA ALA A 306 1.44 -18.49 21.85
C ALA A 306 2.28 -17.21 21.88
N LYS A 307 2.33 -16.57 23.07
CA LYS A 307 3.34 -15.56 23.41
C LYS A 307 4.73 -16.19 23.34
N GLY A 308 5.72 -15.46 22.86
CA GLY A 308 7.09 -15.93 22.88
C GLY A 308 8.00 -15.30 21.85
N ARG A 309 9.27 -15.69 21.92
CA ARG A 309 10.31 -15.23 21.01
C ARG A 309 10.09 -15.80 19.61
N LYS A 310 10.04 -14.92 18.62
CA LYS A 310 9.82 -15.23 17.20
C LYS A 310 10.80 -14.44 16.33
N ILE A 311 10.90 -14.81 15.07
CA ILE A 311 11.40 -13.89 14.04
C ILE A 311 10.21 -13.12 13.44
N ASN A 312 10.42 -11.84 13.15
CA ASN A 312 9.44 -10.97 12.50
C ASN A 312 10.07 -10.33 11.26
N TRP A 313 9.61 -10.74 10.08
CA TRP A 313 10.17 -10.29 8.81
C TRP A 313 9.88 -8.82 8.55
N MET A 314 8.65 -8.35 8.83
CA MET A 314 8.28 -6.95 8.64
C MET A 314 9.13 -6.03 9.52
N LYS A 315 9.40 -6.42 10.77
CA LYS A 315 10.35 -5.71 11.66
C LYS A 315 11.72 -5.56 11.01
N ALA A 316 12.27 -6.65 10.45
CA ALA A 316 13.55 -6.60 9.77
C ALA A 316 13.51 -5.70 8.52
N GLY A 317 12.43 -5.75 7.72
CA GLY A 317 12.24 -4.86 6.57
C GLY A 317 12.19 -3.38 6.95
N ILE A 318 11.51 -3.04 8.04
CA ILE A 318 11.45 -1.68 8.59
C ILE A 318 12.84 -1.18 9.03
N LEU A 319 13.61 -2.03 9.73
CA LEU A 319 14.93 -1.67 10.23
C LEU A 319 16.00 -1.61 9.13
N GLU A 320 15.90 -2.49 8.14
CA GLU A 320 16.93 -2.63 7.11
C GLU A 320 16.68 -1.81 5.84
N SER A 321 15.47 -1.27 5.63
CA SER A 321 15.19 -0.40 4.49
C SER A 321 15.75 1.02 4.65
N ASP A 322 15.97 1.71 3.54
CA ASP A 322 16.41 3.12 3.54
C ASP A 322 15.23 4.09 3.79
N LYS A 323 13.99 3.66 3.50
CA LYS A 323 12.78 4.45 3.69
C LYS A 323 11.58 3.54 3.96
N VAL A 324 10.76 3.90 4.94
CA VAL A 324 9.49 3.19 5.25
C VAL A 324 8.31 4.03 4.79
N LEU A 325 7.41 3.40 4.05
CA LEU A 325 6.21 4.00 3.47
C LEU A 325 4.96 3.23 3.89
N THR A 326 3.81 3.89 3.80
CA THR A 326 2.50 3.24 3.88
C THR A 326 1.47 3.97 3.02
N VAL A 327 0.27 3.41 2.92
CA VAL A 327 -0.75 3.74 1.92
C VAL A 327 -1.69 4.89 2.32
N SER A 328 -1.43 5.58 3.43
CA SER A 328 -2.19 6.75 3.86
C SER A 328 -1.44 7.57 4.93
N PRO A 329 -1.44 8.92 4.87
CA PRO A 329 -0.88 9.76 5.93
C PRO A 329 -1.51 9.51 7.30
N TYR A 330 -2.83 9.37 7.36
CA TYR A 330 -3.51 9.11 8.62
C TYR A 330 -3.18 7.71 9.15
N TYR A 331 -3.09 6.71 8.27
CA TYR A 331 -2.68 5.37 8.68
C TYR A 331 -1.24 5.36 9.22
N ALA A 332 -0.33 6.15 8.64
CA ALA A 332 1.01 6.32 9.20
C ALA A 332 0.99 6.85 10.64
N GLU A 333 0.12 7.83 10.95
CA GLU A 333 -0.09 8.35 12.31
C GLU A 333 -0.69 7.29 13.24
N GLU A 334 -1.64 6.50 12.75
CA GLU A 334 -2.25 5.40 13.50
C GLU A 334 -1.21 4.36 13.91
N LEU A 335 -0.38 3.91 12.97
CA LEU A 335 0.63 2.87 13.19
C LEU A 335 1.65 3.24 14.26
N VAL A 336 1.97 4.53 14.40
CA VAL A 336 2.93 5.04 15.39
C VAL A 336 2.27 5.50 16.68
N SER A 337 0.94 5.41 16.81
CA SER A 337 0.22 5.97 17.97
C SER A 337 0.13 5.02 19.16
N SER A 338 0.01 3.70 18.95
CA SER A 338 -0.12 2.73 20.04
C SER A 338 0.31 1.32 19.62
N VAL A 339 0.57 0.47 20.62
CA VAL A 339 0.95 -0.94 20.43
C VAL A 339 -0.14 -1.71 19.69
N GLU A 340 -1.41 -1.43 19.97
CA GLU A 340 -2.54 -2.12 19.34
C GLU A 340 -2.65 -1.75 17.86
N LYS A 341 -2.51 -0.46 17.53
CA LYS A 341 -2.62 0.03 16.14
C LYS A 341 -1.41 -0.33 15.30
N GLY A 342 -0.20 -0.24 15.86
CA GLY A 342 1.03 -0.67 15.19
C GLY A 342 1.28 -2.17 15.29
N VAL A 343 0.39 -2.92 15.94
CA VAL A 343 0.48 -4.37 16.16
C VAL A 343 1.89 -4.76 16.63
N GLU A 344 2.32 -4.11 17.73
CA GLU A 344 3.60 -4.29 18.42
C GLU A 344 4.85 -3.81 17.65
N LEU A 345 4.68 -3.17 16.49
CA LEU A 345 5.77 -2.53 15.73
C LEU A 345 5.77 -1.00 15.84
N ASP A 346 4.85 -0.42 16.61
CA ASP A 346 4.68 1.03 16.78
C ASP A 346 5.96 1.75 17.23
N ASN A 347 6.68 1.19 18.20
CA ASN A 347 7.95 1.71 18.69
C ASN A 347 9.04 1.74 17.60
N ILE A 348 9.06 0.72 16.75
CA ILE A 348 10.07 0.58 15.70
C ILE A 348 9.75 1.55 14.57
N LEU A 349 8.47 1.68 14.21
CA LEU A 349 7.99 2.65 13.24
C LEU A 349 8.25 4.10 13.69
N ARG A 350 8.06 4.43 14.98
CA ARG A 350 8.44 5.74 15.53
C ARG A 350 9.92 6.05 15.37
N LYS A 351 10.79 5.06 15.60
CA LYS A 351 12.25 5.22 15.51
C LYS A 351 12.73 5.35 14.07
N SER A 352 12.24 4.50 13.18
CA SER A 352 12.63 4.52 11.75
C SER A 352 12.00 5.68 10.98
N GLY A 353 10.84 6.17 11.46
CA GLY A 353 9.99 7.10 10.72
C GLY A 353 9.21 6.40 9.62
N ILE A 354 7.96 6.82 9.41
CA ILE A 354 7.08 6.28 8.38
C ILE A 354 6.36 7.43 7.66
N GLN A 355 6.23 7.30 6.35
CA GLN A 355 5.53 8.29 5.53
C GLN A 355 4.34 7.66 4.82
N GLY A 356 3.17 8.26 4.99
CA GLY A 356 1.96 7.83 4.30
C GLY A 356 1.75 8.56 2.98
N ILE A 357 1.38 7.82 1.93
CA ILE A 357 0.98 8.34 0.61
C ILE A 357 -0.33 7.66 0.24
N VAL A 358 -1.38 8.45 0.00
CA VAL A 358 -2.71 7.92 -0.32
C VAL A 358 -2.67 7.17 -1.65
N ASN A 359 -3.22 5.95 -1.68
CA ASN A 359 -3.36 5.18 -2.91
C ASN A 359 -4.23 5.90 -3.94
N GLY A 360 -3.84 5.78 -5.21
CA GLY A 360 -4.71 6.11 -6.34
C GLY A 360 -5.66 4.95 -6.68
N MET A 361 -6.35 5.10 -7.81
CA MET A 361 -7.22 4.06 -8.38
C MET A 361 -7.00 4.00 -9.89
N ASP A 362 -7.08 2.79 -10.47
CA ASP A 362 -6.98 2.65 -11.93
C ASP A 362 -8.27 3.10 -12.61
N VAL A 363 -8.25 4.34 -13.11
CA VAL A 363 -9.38 4.96 -13.82
C VAL A 363 -9.60 4.39 -15.23
N GLN A 364 -8.79 3.42 -15.69
CA GLN A 364 -9.10 2.66 -16.91
C GLN A 364 -9.98 1.45 -16.62
N GLU A 365 -9.78 0.82 -15.46
CA GLU A 365 -10.60 -0.30 -14.99
C GLU A 365 -11.90 0.21 -14.35
N TRP A 366 -11.78 1.16 -13.43
CA TRP A 366 -12.89 1.73 -12.67
C TRP A 366 -13.34 3.05 -13.29
N ASN A 367 -14.12 2.95 -14.38
CA ASN A 367 -14.65 4.11 -15.09
C ASN A 367 -16.13 3.91 -15.44
N PRO A 368 -17.06 4.64 -14.79
CA PRO A 368 -18.50 4.46 -15.03
C PRO A 368 -18.95 4.83 -16.44
N VAL A 369 -18.17 5.62 -17.19
CA VAL A 369 -18.47 6.00 -18.58
C VAL A 369 -18.24 4.83 -19.52
N THR A 370 -17.17 4.08 -19.30
CA THR A 370 -16.80 2.99 -20.21
C THR A 370 -17.27 1.64 -19.69
N ASP A 371 -17.27 1.44 -18.36
CA ASP A 371 -17.43 0.20 -17.57
C ASP A 371 -17.62 -1.05 -18.47
N LYS A 372 -18.55 -1.95 -18.28
CA LYS A 372 -18.95 -3.07 -19.17
C LYS A 372 -20.00 -3.91 -18.44
N TYR A 373 -19.98 -3.86 -17.11
CA TYR A 373 -20.89 -4.52 -16.20
C TYR A 373 -22.06 -3.61 -15.79
N THR A 374 -21.87 -2.28 -15.76
CA THR A 374 -22.99 -1.36 -15.54
C THR A 374 -23.91 -1.26 -16.76
N THR A 375 -25.21 -1.39 -16.54
CA THR A 375 -26.23 -1.23 -17.59
C THR A 375 -26.25 0.18 -18.15
N VAL A 376 -26.16 1.18 -17.27
CA VAL A 376 -26.17 2.59 -17.65
C VAL A 376 -24.81 3.20 -17.36
N LYS A 377 -24.23 3.81 -18.39
CA LYS A 377 -22.98 4.55 -18.29
C LYS A 377 -23.24 5.95 -17.78
N TYR A 378 -22.36 6.44 -16.92
CA TYR A 378 -22.53 7.76 -16.32
C TYR A 378 -21.20 8.42 -16.00
N ASP A 379 -21.27 9.73 -15.78
CA ASP A 379 -20.20 10.60 -15.34
C ASP A 379 -20.72 11.57 -14.26
N ALA A 380 -19.88 12.51 -13.84
CA ALA A 380 -20.22 13.51 -12.83
C ALA A 380 -21.42 14.40 -13.22
N SER A 381 -21.73 14.55 -14.52
CA SER A 381 -22.83 15.37 -15.00
C SER A 381 -24.15 14.60 -15.09
N THR A 382 -24.09 13.30 -15.36
CA THR A 382 -25.26 12.44 -15.62
C THR A 382 -25.71 11.63 -14.40
N VAL A 383 -24.84 11.44 -13.39
CA VAL A 383 -25.15 10.64 -12.19
C VAL A 383 -26.38 11.16 -11.41
N ARG A 384 -26.62 12.47 -11.38
CA ARG A 384 -27.79 13.05 -10.69
C ARG A 384 -29.12 12.69 -11.34
N ILE A 385 -29.13 12.50 -12.65
CA ILE A 385 -30.34 12.13 -13.40
C ILE A 385 -30.71 10.67 -13.10
N LEU A 386 -29.72 9.81 -12.89
CA LEU A 386 -29.92 8.40 -12.58
C LEU A 386 -30.45 8.14 -11.17
N ILE A 387 -30.04 8.95 -10.18
CA ILE A 387 -30.53 8.81 -8.80
C ILE A 387 -32.04 9.11 -8.71
N VAL A 388 -32.56 9.98 -9.58
CA VAL A 388 -33.98 10.38 -9.59
C VAL A 388 -34.86 9.38 -10.36
N GLN A 389 -34.27 8.49 -11.15
CA GLN A 389 -34.98 7.53 -12.01
C GLN A 389 -35.01 6.08 -11.49
N LEU A 390 -34.39 5.80 -10.35
CA LEU A 390 -34.52 4.51 -9.65
C LEU A 390 -35.69 4.60 -8.66
N PRO A 391 -36.69 3.70 -8.72
CA PRO A 391 -37.87 3.74 -7.85
C PRO A 391 -37.56 3.50 -6.38
#